data_AF-A0A6L7WWI8-F1
#
_entry.id   AF-A0A6L7WWI8-F1
#
_cell.length_a   1.000
_cell.length_b   1.000
_cell.length_c   1.000
_cell.angle_alpha   90.00
_cell.angle_beta   90.00
_cell.angle_gamma   90.00
#
_symmetry.space_group_name_H-M   'P 1'
#
loop_
_entity.id
_entity.type
_entity.pdbx_description
1 polymer ?
#
loop_
_entity_poly.entity_id
_entity_poly.type
_entity_poly.pdbx_seq_one_letter_code
_entity_poly.pdbx_strand_id
1 'polypeptide(L)'
;MGNPGAYEINDVVSCPGTDSCKLGITSSMGLNKAIQAKVEEMHIQDPLTRQILINMSGCPNSCGMHHVGNIGFHGAAIKTGGRQVPAYHTFIGGNRRYGSPMRLGLLLRTRVPAKRAPTVVERLILDYEENRESDDESFNEYVDRYDRLYFDGLLKDLALPPEYDDEPEHFVDWDRDRLYVLERGEGECAV
;
A
#
# COMPACT_ATOMS: atom_id res chain seq x y z
N MET A 1 26.88 5.38 7.37
CA MET A 1 26.15 6.64 7.66
C MET A 1 24.75 6.46 7.10
N GLY A 2 23.74 6.34 7.95
CA GLY A 2 22.34 6.20 7.51
C GLY A 2 21.78 7.54 7.07
N ASN A 3 20.98 7.55 6.00
CA ASN A 3 20.29 8.75 5.55
C ASN A 3 19.36 9.26 6.67
N PRO A 4 19.24 10.59 6.86
CA PRO A 4 18.14 11.14 7.67
C PRO A 4 16.81 10.62 7.12
N GLY A 5 15.97 10.05 7.98
CA GLY A 5 14.67 9.46 7.61
C GLY A 5 14.64 7.94 7.42
N ALA A 6 15.76 7.21 7.57
CA ALA A 6 15.74 5.75 7.52
C ALA A 6 14.80 5.16 8.58
N TYR A 7 13.93 4.22 8.20
CA TYR A 7 12.87 3.66 9.05
C TYR A 7 11.85 4.68 9.56
N GLU A 8 11.69 5.82 8.91
CA GLU A 8 10.54 6.70 9.12
C GLU A 8 9.47 6.45 8.06
N ILE A 9 8.28 7.05 8.23
CA ILE A 9 7.13 6.85 7.34
C ILE A 9 7.39 7.27 5.87
N ASN A 10 8.35 8.16 5.64
CA ASN A 10 8.80 8.56 4.30
C ASN A 10 9.73 7.52 3.64
N ASP A 11 10.30 6.58 4.40
CA ASP A 11 11.13 5.48 3.90
C ASP A 11 10.26 4.36 3.34
N VAL A 12 9.55 4.70 2.26
CA VAL A 12 8.62 3.81 1.57
C VAL A 12 9.41 2.80 0.75
N VAL A 13 9.20 1.51 1.02
CA VAL A 13 9.94 0.42 0.37
C VAL A 13 9.11 -0.19 -0.77
N SER A 14 9.68 -0.29 -1.96
CA SER A 14 9.05 -0.93 -3.12
C SER A 14 10.00 -1.85 -3.87
N CYS A 15 9.47 -2.90 -4.50
CA CYS A 15 10.18 -3.57 -5.59
C CYS A 15 9.97 -2.81 -6.93
N PRO A 16 10.63 -3.22 -8.02
CA PRO A 16 10.43 -2.59 -9.32
C PRO A 16 9.05 -2.82 -9.94
N GLY A 17 8.31 -3.86 -9.59
CA GLY A 17 6.98 -4.11 -10.18
C GLY A 17 7.02 -4.12 -11.72
N THR A 18 5.98 -3.63 -12.39
CA THR A 18 5.98 -3.58 -13.86
C THR A 18 7.06 -2.64 -14.42
N ASP A 19 7.66 -1.76 -13.61
CA ASP A 19 8.63 -0.76 -14.05
C ASP A 19 9.84 -1.40 -14.74
N SER A 20 10.31 -2.55 -14.24
CA SER A 20 11.32 -3.39 -14.92
C SER A 20 11.03 -4.90 -14.88
N CYS A 21 10.26 -5.39 -13.89
CA CYS A 21 10.06 -6.82 -13.67
C CYS A 21 8.85 -7.37 -14.44
N LYS A 22 9.06 -8.44 -15.22
CA LYS A 22 7.99 -9.04 -16.03
C LYS A 22 6.99 -9.87 -15.21
N LEU A 23 7.27 -10.18 -13.94
CA LEU A 23 6.26 -10.73 -13.02
C LEU A 23 5.38 -9.64 -12.39
N GLY A 24 5.73 -8.36 -12.58
CA GLY A 24 4.94 -7.24 -12.08
C GLY A 24 3.50 -7.28 -12.58
N ILE A 25 2.57 -6.99 -11.69
CA ILE A 25 1.14 -6.80 -12.00
C ILE A 25 0.83 -5.30 -12.02
N THR A 26 1.47 -4.54 -11.14
CA THR A 26 1.36 -3.09 -11.02
C THR A 26 2.73 -2.42 -10.90
N SER A 27 2.80 -1.12 -11.22
CA SER A 27 3.99 -0.25 -11.03
C SER A 27 4.14 0.08 -9.54
N SER A 28 5.02 -0.65 -8.85
CA SER A 28 5.26 -0.40 -7.44
C SER A 28 6.20 0.78 -7.18
N MET A 29 7.08 1.15 -8.12
CA MET A 29 7.88 2.38 -7.96
C MET A 29 7.03 3.62 -8.20
N GLY A 30 6.08 3.55 -9.14
CA GLY A 30 5.10 4.62 -9.35
C GLY A 30 4.18 4.82 -8.14
N LEU A 31 3.67 3.73 -7.56
CA LEU A 31 2.92 3.80 -6.30
C LEU A 31 3.77 4.39 -5.16
N ASN A 32 5.05 4.01 -5.08
CA ASN A 32 5.96 4.50 -4.05
C ASN A 32 6.03 6.04 -4.08
N LYS A 33 6.29 6.64 -5.25
CA LYS A 33 6.31 8.10 -5.42
C LYS A 33 4.99 8.76 -5.00
N ALA A 34 3.86 8.17 -5.39
CA ALA A 34 2.55 8.69 -5.06
C ALA A 34 2.26 8.65 -3.54
N ILE A 35 2.68 7.58 -2.85
CA ILE A 35 2.57 7.48 -1.39
C ILE A 35 3.52 8.46 -0.71
N GLN A 36 4.77 8.59 -1.14
CA GLN A 36 5.71 9.57 -0.56
C GLN A 36 5.14 10.98 -0.64
N ALA A 37 4.66 11.41 -1.82
CA ALA A 37 4.03 12.71 -1.98
C ALA A 37 2.83 12.90 -1.04
N LYS A 38 1.96 11.88 -0.91
CA LYS A 38 0.81 11.92 0.00
C LYS A 38 1.24 12.06 1.46
N VAL A 39 2.24 11.30 1.91
CA VAL A 39 2.74 11.37 3.29
C VAL A 39 3.42 12.72 3.58
N GLU A 40 4.15 13.28 2.61
CA GLU A 40 4.74 14.62 2.71
C GLU A 40 3.67 15.71 2.86
N GLU A 41 2.57 15.63 2.09
CA GLU A 41 1.41 16.52 2.17
C GLU A 41 0.71 16.48 3.54
N MET A 42 0.73 15.34 4.22
CA MET A 42 0.12 15.17 5.54
C MET A 42 0.90 15.87 6.67
N HIS A 43 2.14 16.30 6.43
CA HIS A 43 2.96 17.03 7.40
C HIS A 43 3.07 16.35 8.79
N ILE A 44 3.16 15.02 8.81
CA ILE A 44 3.13 14.20 10.04
C ILE A 44 4.25 14.59 11.02
N GLN A 45 3.85 15.06 12.20
CA GLN A 45 4.75 15.42 13.31
C GLN A 45 4.79 14.38 14.43
N ASP A 46 3.75 13.54 14.53
CA ASP A 46 3.62 12.58 15.62
C ASP A 46 4.76 11.54 15.61
N PRO A 47 5.50 11.36 16.72
CA PRO A 47 6.64 10.45 16.77
C PRO A 47 6.31 8.98 16.51
N LEU A 48 5.09 8.52 16.85
CA LEU A 48 4.68 7.13 16.62
C LEU A 48 4.17 6.93 15.20
N THR A 49 3.41 7.89 14.65
CA THR A 49 2.99 7.86 13.25
C THR A 49 4.20 7.87 12.31
N ARG A 50 5.22 8.67 12.63
CA ARG A 50 6.49 8.68 11.88
C ARG A 50 7.22 7.32 11.87
N GLN A 51 6.88 6.40 12.76
CA GLN A 51 7.48 5.06 12.81
C GLN A 51 6.71 4.01 12.00
N ILE A 52 5.60 4.37 11.35
CA ILE A 52 4.84 3.46 10.48
C ILE A 52 5.70 3.09 9.26
N LEU A 53 5.89 1.80 9.02
CA LEU A 53 6.60 1.26 7.86
C LEU A 53 5.63 1.00 6.72
N ILE A 54 5.88 1.58 5.54
CA ILE A 54 5.08 1.37 4.35
C ILE A 54 5.87 0.56 3.32
N ASN A 55 5.31 -0.58 2.91
CA ASN A 55 5.97 -1.53 2.03
C ASN A 55 5.04 -1.95 0.89
N MET A 56 5.56 -2.06 -0.33
CA MET A 56 4.76 -2.48 -1.49
C MET A 56 5.51 -3.38 -2.46
N SER A 57 4.77 -4.21 -3.15
CA SER A 57 5.29 -5.08 -4.21
C SER A 57 4.36 -5.06 -5.41
N GLY A 58 4.93 -4.99 -6.62
CA GLY A 58 4.13 -5.07 -7.84
C GLY A 58 3.46 -6.44 -8.06
N CYS A 59 3.81 -7.49 -7.29
CA CYS A 59 3.20 -8.82 -7.36
C CYS A 59 3.23 -9.54 -6.00
N PRO A 60 2.56 -10.71 -5.86
CA PRO A 60 2.48 -11.46 -4.59
C PRO A 60 3.82 -12.03 -4.08
N ASN A 61 4.90 -12.00 -4.85
CA ASN A 61 6.20 -12.59 -4.45
C ASN A 61 6.93 -11.80 -3.35
N SER A 62 6.41 -10.64 -2.94
CA SER A 62 6.86 -9.92 -1.74
C SER A 62 8.32 -9.45 -1.73
N CYS A 63 8.89 -9.14 -2.90
CA CYS A 63 10.25 -8.59 -2.99
C CYS A 63 10.41 -7.25 -2.26
N GLY A 64 9.34 -6.48 -2.12
CA GLY A 64 9.31 -5.25 -1.31
C GLY A 64 8.88 -5.48 0.14
N MET A 65 8.79 -6.74 0.59
CA MET A 65 8.46 -7.14 1.97
C MET A 65 7.10 -6.61 2.47
N HIS A 66 6.07 -6.61 1.61
CA HIS A 66 4.76 -6.04 1.95
C HIS A 66 4.04 -6.73 3.11
N HIS A 67 4.38 -7.98 3.44
CA HIS A 67 3.79 -8.67 4.59
C HIS A 67 4.29 -8.18 5.95
N VAL A 68 5.42 -7.47 6.01
CA VAL A 68 6.04 -7.03 7.27
C VAL A 68 6.15 -5.51 7.41
N GLY A 69 5.52 -4.76 6.51
CA GLY A 69 5.23 -3.34 6.71
C GLY A 69 4.00 -3.18 7.61
N ASN A 70 3.95 -2.09 8.39
CA ASN A 70 2.75 -1.72 9.14
C ASN A 70 1.57 -1.51 8.18
N ILE A 71 1.84 -0.89 7.02
CA ILE A 71 0.92 -0.82 5.89
C ILE A 71 1.62 -1.44 4.67
N GLY A 72 1.02 -2.50 4.13
CA GLY A 72 1.57 -3.30 3.04
C GLY A 72 0.68 -3.28 1.80
N PHE A 73 1.28 -3.32 0.60
CA PHE A 73 0.54 -3.47 -0.66
C PHE A 73 1.14 -4.56 -1.55
N HIS A 74 0.30 -5.37 -2.20
CA HIS A 74 0.73 -6.15 -3.35
C HIS A 74 -0.16 -5.97 -4.56
N GLY A 75 0.44 -5.97 -5.75
CA GLY A 75 -0.27 -5.80 -7.02
C GLY A 75 -1.32 -6.87 -7.27
N ALA A 76 -2.41 -6.45 -7.87
CA ALA A 76 -3.57 -7.23 -8.29
C ALA A 76 -4.21 -6.58 -9.52
N ALA A 77 -5.17 -7.27 -10.13
CA ALA A 77 -6.01 -6.71 -11.18
C ALA A 77 -7.49 -6.94 -10.83
N ILE A 78 -8.33 -5.96 -11.13
CA ILE A 78 -9.79 -6.04 -11.05
C ILE A 78 -10.34 -5.99 -12.47
N LYS A 79 -11.48 -6.66 -12.73
CA LYS A 79 -12.19 -6.55 -14.00
C LYS A 79 -13.46 -5.74 -13.80
N THR A 80 -13.64 -4.68 -14.58
CA THR A 80 -14.84 -3.81 -14.59
C THR A 80 -15.11 -3.34 -16.02
N GLY A 81 -16.39 -3.23 -16.41
CA GLY A 81 -16.76 -2.77 -17.75
C GLY A 81 -16.11 -3.54 -18.91
N GLY A 82 -15.78 -4.83 -18.70
CA GLY A 82 -15.05 -5.65 -19.68
C GLY A 82 -13.54 -5.40 -19.78
N ARG A 83 -13.00 -4.42 -19.06
CA ARG A 83 -11.57 -4.05 -19.01
C ARG A 83 -10.93 -4.43 -17.69
N GLN A 84 -9.60 -4.42 -17.66
CA GLN A 84 -8.81 -4.65 -16.45
C GLN A 84 -8.37 -3.32 -15.85
N VAL A 85 -8.34 -3.26 -14.53
CA VAL A 85 -7.91 -2.10 -13.73
C VAL A 85 -6.77 -2.57 -12.81
N PRO A 86 -5.61 -1.86 -12.80
CA PRO A 86 -4.54 -2.13 -11.85
C PRO A 86 -5.04 -1.83 -10.44
N ALA A 87 -4.78 -2.74 -9.51
CA ALA A 87 -5.25 -2.64 -8.13
C ALA A 87 -4.21 -3.19 -7.15
N TYR A 88 -4.45 -2.97 -5.87
CA TYR A 88 -3.65 -3.55 -4.79
C TYR A 88 -4.53 -4.26 -3.77
N HIS A 89 -3.98 -5.34 -3.23
CA HIS A 89 -4.40 -5.83 -1.91
C HIS A 89 -3.63 -5.07 -0.84
N THR A 90 -4.31 -4.78 0.28
CA THR A 90 -3.73 -4.08 1.43
C THR A 90 -3.50 -5.04 2.59
N PHE A 91 -2.36 -4.91 3.26
CA PHE A 91 -2.01 -5.57 4.51
C PHE A 91 -1.87 -4.51 5.59
N ILE A 92 -2.28 -4.83 6.81
CA ILE A 92 -2.15 -3.95 7.96
C ILE A 92 -1.57 -4.69 9.17
N GLY A 93 -0.83 -3.97 10.01
CA GLY A 93 -0.31 -4.51 11.27
C GLY A 93 0.88 -5.46 11.11
N GLY A 94 1.60 -5.44 9.99
CA GLY A 94 2.91 -6.10 9.89
C GLY A 94 3.97 -5.36 10.71
N ASN A 95 5.10 -6.00 11.00
CA ASN A 95 6.23 -5.32 11.63
C ASN A 95 7.57 -6.03 11.35
N ARG A 96 8.58 -5.23 11.01
CA ARG A 96 9.99 -5.63 10.92
C ARG A 96 10.94 -4.69 11.69
N ARG A 97 10.40 -3.75 12.47
CA ARG A 97 11.20 -2.78 13.23
C ARG A 97 12.07 -3.50 14.26
N TYR A 98 13.36 -3.19 14.24
CA TYR A 98 14.29 -3.72 15.23
C TYR A 98 13.89 -3.31 16.65
N GLY A 99 13.93 -4.26 17.59
CA GLY A 99 13.49 -4.03 18.97
C GLY A 99 11.98 -4.21 19.20
N SER A 100 11.19 -4.48 18.16
CA SER A 100 9.77 -4.83 18.26
C SER A 100 9.53 -6.28 17.82
N PRO A 101 8.45 -6.94 18.29
CA PRO A 101 8.07 -8.27 17.81
C PRO A 101 7.85 -8.28 16.29
N MET A 102 8.52 -9.19 15.59
CA MET A 102 8.27 -9.43 14.17
C MET A 102 6.88 -10.06 14.00
N ARG A 103 6.10 -9.52 13.07
CA ARG A 103 4.75 -10.01 12.78
C ARG A 103 4.36 -9.81 11.33
N LEU A 104 3.50 -10.70 10.84
CA LEU A 104 2.91 -10.60 9.51
C LEU A 104 1.64 -9.76 9.57
N GLY A 105 1.45 -8.93 8.56
CA GLY A 105 0.25 -8.12 8.40
C GLY A 105 -0.97 -8.96 8.02
N LEU A 106 -2.13 -8.49 8.47
CA LEU A 106 -3.43 -9.03 8.13
C LEU A 106 -3.85 -8.55 6.75
N LEU A 107 -4.17 -9.49 5.85
CA LEU A 107 -4.71 -9.18 4.53
C LEU A 107 -6.16 -8.69 4.63
N LEU A 108 -6.42 -7.50 4.10
CA LEU A 108 -7.77 -6.96 3.91
C LEU A 108 -8.41 -7.58 2.66
N ARG A 109 -9.75 -7.68 2.67
CA ARG A 109 -10.50 -8.32 1.57
C ARG A 109 -10.66 -7.38 0.39
N THR A 110 -10.74 -6.09 0.68
CA THR A 110 -10.89 -5.03 -0.30
C THR A 110 -9.66 -4.94 -1.21
N ARG A 111 -9.91 -4.96 -2.53
CA ARG A 111 -8.92 -4.57 -3.53
C ARG A 111 -9.17 -3.13 -3.90
N VAL A 112 -8.13 -2.31 -3.86
CA VAL A 112 -8.22 -0.87 -4.12
C VAL A 112 -7.57 -0.57 -5.47
N PRO A 113 -8.23 0.17 -6.38
CA PRO A 113 -7.59 0.65 -7.60
C PRO A 113 -6.27 1.37 -7.33
N ALA A 114 -5.28 1.21 -8.21
CA ALA A 114 -3.91 1.70 -7.99
C ALA A 114 -3.85 3.20 -7.66
N LYS A 115 -4.69 4.01 -8.31
CA LYS A 115 -4.76 5.47 -8.09
C LYS A 115 -5.33 5.86 -6.73
N ARG A 116 -6.08 4.96 -6.07
CA ARG A 116 -6.67 5.19 -4.73
C ARG A 116 -5.82 4.62 -3.59
N ALA A 117 -4.75 3.89 -3.90
CA ALA A 117 -3.88 3.32 -2.87
C ALA A 117 -3.19 4.37 -1.96
N PRO A 118 -2.79 5.57 -2.43
CA PRO A 118 -2.31 6.62 -1.52
C PRO A 118 -3.36 7.07 -0.50
N THR A 119 -4.63 7.15 -0.88
CA THR A 119 -5.74 7.48 0.03
C THR A 119 -5.95 6.42 1.11
N VAL A 120 -5.60 5.15 0.84
CA VAL A 120 -5.61 4.10 1.87
C VAL A 120 -4.63 4.42 2.99
N VAL A 121 -3.42 4.86 2.65
CA VAL A 121 -2.38 5.22 3.63
C VAL A 121 -2.86 6.39 4.48
N GLU A 122 -3.31 7.46 3.84
CA GLU A 122 -3.86 8.65 4.50
C GLU A 122 -4.99 8.29 5.46
N ARG A 123 -5.96 7.48 4.99
CA ARG A 123 -7.12 7.12 5.80
C ARG A 123 -6.76 6.26 7.00
N LEU A 124 -5.85 5.30 6.86
CA LEU A 124 -5.37 4.47 7.97
C LEU A 124 -4.60 5.29 9.01
N ILE A 125 -3.80 6.26 8.58
CA ILE A 125 -3.05 7.13 9.49
C ILE A 125 -4.00 8.06 10.26
N LEU A 126 -4.93 8.72 9.57
CA LEU A 126 -5.89 9.62 10.20
C LEU A 126 -6.78 8.87 11.20
N ASP A 127 -7.26 7.69 10.79
CA ASP A 127 -8.08 6.82 11.64
C ASP A 127 -7.32 6.34 12.88
N TYR A 128 -6.02 6.03 12.75
CA TYR A 128 -5.14 5.72 13.89
C TYR A 128 -4.95 6.91 14.83
N GLU A 129 -4.61 8.09 14.30
CA GLU A 129 -4.40 9.29 15.13
C GLU A 129 -5.67 9.74 15.84
N GLU A 130 -6.85 9.56 15.22
CA GLU A 130 -8.15 9.91 15.81
C GLU A 130 -8.62 8.91 16.88
N ASN A 131 -8.37 7.60 16.67
CA ASN A 131 -8.96 6.54 17.49
C ASN A 131 -7.99 5.81 18.42
N ARG A 132 -6.73 6.28 18.52
CA ARG A 132 -5.79 5.79 19.53
C ARG A 132 -6.23 6.19 20.94
N GLU A 133 -6.12 5.27 21.90
CA GLU A 133 -6.57 5.50 23.28
C GLU A 133 -5.55 6.26 24.13
N SER A 134 -4.29 6.32 23.69
CA SER A 134 -3.23 7.05 24.37
C SER A 134 -2.17 7.54 23.40
N ASP A 135 -1.40 8.56 23.81
CA ASP A 135 -0.29 9.08 23.01
C ASP A 135 0.90 8.11 22.89
N ASP A 136 0.90 7.04 23.68
CA ASP A 136 1.92 5.99 23.67
C ASP A 136 1.47 4.72 22.91
N GLU A 137 0.22 4.66 22.45
CA GLU A 137 -0.31 3.52 21.70
C GLU A 137 0.26 3.54 20.28
N SER A 138 0.99 2.48 19.91
CA SER A 138 1.54 2.32 18.56
C SER A 138 0.48 1.91 17.53
N PHE A 139 0.75 2.14 16.25
CA PHE A 139 -0.14 1.73 15.15
C PHE A 139 -0.54 0.25 15.20
N ASN A 140 0.36 -0.65 15.62
CA ASN A 140 0.04 -2.07 15.68
C ASN A 140 -0.83 -2.43 16.89
N GLU A 141 -0.65 -1.76 18.04
CA GLU A 141 -1.53 -1.93 19.20
C GLU A 141 -2.93 -1.42 18.89
N TYR A 142 -3.02 -0.28 18.20
CA TYR A 142 -4.25 0.22 17.60
C TYR A 142 -4.91 -0.82 16.69
N VAL A 143 -4.16 -1.38 15.73
CA VAL A 143 -4.69 -2.41 14.81
C VAL A 143 -5.17 -3.65 15.56
N ASP A 144 -4.52 -4.05 16.65
CA ASP A 144 -4.88 -5.25 17.42
C ASP A 144 -6.22 -5.12 18.17
N ARG A 145 -6.70 -3.90 18.42
CA ARG A 145 -8.01 -3.64 19.04
C ARG A 145 -9.18 -3.88 18.10
N TYR A 146 -8.95 -3.74 16.79
CA TYR A 146 -10.00 -3.83 15.78
C TYR A 146 -9.90 -5.13 15.00
N ASP A 147 -11.05 -5.62 14.55
CA ASP A 147 -11.07 -6.78 13.66
C ASP A 147 -10.86 -6.35 12.19
N ARG A 148 -10.71 -7.34 11.32
CA ARG A 148 -10.60 -7.10 9.88
C ARG A 148 -11.79 -6.31 9.31
N LEU A 149 -12.99 -6.52 9.85
CA LEU A 149 -14.22 -5.95 9.30
C LEU A 149 -14.28 -4.44 9.51
N TYR A 150 -13.72 -3.94 10.61
CA TYR A 150 -13.53 -2.52 10.84
C TYR A 150 -12.76 -1.85 9.69
N PHE A 151 -11.56 -2.36 9.38
CA PHE A 151 -10.71 -1.81 8.32
C PHE A 151 -11.26 -2.05 6.91
N ASP A 152 -11.87 -3.22 6.67
CA ASP A 152 -12.59 -3.46 5.41
C ASP A 152 -13.74 -2.44 5.22
N GLY A 153 -14.41 -2.04 6.31
CA GLY A 153 -15.45 -1.01 6.32
C GLY A 153 -14.90 0.39 6.06
N LEU A 154 -13.79 0.74 6.70
CA LEU A 154 -13.09 2.02 6.53
C LEU A 154 -12.68 2.29 5.08
N LEU A 155 -12.29 1.24 4.35
CA LEU A 155 -11.78 1.33 2.98
C LEU A 155 -12.82 0.94 1.90
N LYS A 156 -14.06 0.69 2.31
CA LYS A 156 -15.09 0.07 1.45
C LYS A 156 -15.43 0.91 0.21
N ASP A 157 -15.48 2.23 0.37
CA ASP A 157 -15.75 3.19 -0.71
C ASP A 157 -14.59 3.24 -1.72
N LEU A 158 -13.35 3.07 -1.26
CA LEU A 158 -12.18 2.99 -2.14
C LEU A 158 -12.17 1.71 -2.98
N ALA A 159 -12.81 0.63 -2.50
CA ALA A 159 -12.92 -0.67 -3.17
C ALA A 159 -13.73 -0.62 -4.47
N LEU A 160 -14.63 0.35 -4.59
CA LEU A 160 -15.59 0.40 -5.68
C LEU A 160 -14.84 0.62 -6.99
N PRO A 161 -14.91 -0.32 -7.95
CA PRO A 161 -14.25 -0.11 -9.23
C PRO A 161 -14.94 1.08 -9.92
N PRO A 162 -14.17 2.00 -10.51
CA PRO A 162 -14.76 3.07 -11.32
C PRO A 162 -15.43 2.45 -12.55
N GLU A 163 -16.53 3.04 -12.97
CA GLU A 163 -17.07 2.79 -14.30
C GLU A 163 -16.17 3.45 -15.34
N TYR A 164 -16.15 2.88 -16.56
CA TYR A 164 -15.22 3.30 -17.60
C TYR A 164 -15.34 4.78 -17.97
N ASP A 165 -16.57 5.30 -17.95
CA ASP A 165 -16.87 6.67 -18.32
C ASP A 165 -16.64 7.67 -17.19
N ASP A 166 -16.59 7.20 -15.94
CA ASP A 166 -16.53 8.07 -14.76
C ASP A 166 -15.10 8.50 -14.43
N GLU A 167 -14.11 7.59 -14.53
CA GLU A 167 -12.73 7.89 -14.12
C GLU A 167 -11.66 7.16 -14.98
N PRO A 168 -11.38 7.62 -16.21
CA PRO A 168 -10.47 6.95 -17.16
C PRO A 168 -9.05 6.71 -16.63
N GLU A 169 -8.57 7.57 -15.74
CA GLU A 169 -7.23 7.50 -15.13
C GLU A 169 -7.00 6.22 -14.31
N HIS A 170 -8.07 5.60 -13.81
CA HIS A 170 -7.97 4.34 -13.07
C HIS A 170 -7.67 3.14 -13.96
N PHE A 171 -7.86 3.26 -15.28
CA PHE A 171 -7.47 2.24 -16.24
C PHE A 171 -6.02 2.38 -16.69
N VAL A 172 -5.27 3.33 -16.12
CA VAL A 172 -3.84 3.53 -16.38
C VAL A 172 -3.08 3.34 -15.08
N ASP A 173 -2.03 2.54 -15.12
CA ASP A 173 -1.18 2.30 -13.94
C ASP A 173 -0.29 3.52 -13.64
N TRP A 174 0.39 3.52 -12.49
CA TRP A 174 1.38 4.56 -12.20
C TRP A 174 2.55 4.53 -13.21
N ASP A 175 3.07 5.71 -13.54
CA ASP A 175 4.16 5.91 -14.52
C ASP A 175 3.91 5.27 -15.91
N ARG A 176 2.64 5.09 -16.30
CA ARG A 176 2.20 4.63 -17.63
C ARG A 176 1.32 5.65 -18.34
N ASP A 177 1.28 5.55 -19.66
CA ASP A 177 0.49 6.38 -20.58
C ASP A 177 -0.53 5.55 -21.40
N ARG A 178 -0.52 4.23 -21.25
CA ARG A 178 -1.39 3.28 -21.96
C ARG A 178 -2.40 2.62 -21.04
N LEU A 179 -3.53 2.20 -21.62
CA LEU A 179 -4.54 1.41 -20.93
C LEU A 179 -3.94 0.12 -20.38
N TYR A 180 -4.36 -0.22 -19.17
CA TYR A 180 -3.89 -1.37 -18.44
C TYR A 180 -4.32 -2.67 -19.10
N VAL A 181 -3.33 -3.52 -19.34
CA VAL A 181 -3.50 -4.91 -19.75
C VAL A 181 -2.55 -5.72 -18.88
N LEU A 182 -3.06 -6.79 -18.25
CA LEU A 182 -2.20 -7.69 -17.49
C LEU A 182 -1.31 -8.48 -18.45
N GLU A 183 -0.02 -8.19 -18.40
CA GLU A 183 1.04 -8.92 -19.10
C GLU A 183 1.98 -9.52 -18.05
N ARG A 184 2.31 -10.82 -18.16
CA ARG A 184 3.25 -11.49 -17.24
C ARG A 184 4.27 -12.32 -18.00
N GLY A 185 5.50 -12.32 -17.50
CA GLY A 185 6.63 -13.11 -17.98
C GLY A 185 7.55 -13.54 -16.83
N GLU A 186 8.80 -13.85 -17.14
CA GLU A 186 9.80 -14.29 -16.14
C GLU A 186 10.25 -13.14 -15.23
N GLY A 187 10.30 -13.38 -13.92
CA GLY A 187 10.53 -12.32 -12.95
C GLY A 187 11.97 -12.25 -12.46
N GLU A 188 12.41 -11.03 -12.15
CA GLU A 188 13.76 -10.74 -11.66
C GLU A 188 14.08 -11.41 -10.31
N CYS A 189 13.05 -11.80 -9.55
CA CYS A 189 13.18 -12.49 -8.26
C CYS A 189 12.97 -14.00 -8.33
N ALA A 190 12.66 -14.52 -9.52
CA ALA A 190 12.36 -15.92 -9.77
C ALA A 190 13.42 -16.60 -10.66
N VAL A 191 14.57 -15.95 -10.81
CA VAL A 191 15.79 -16.44 -11.49
C VAL A 191 16.76 -17.07 -10.50
#